data_AF-A0A9D2BM54-F1
#
_entry.id   AF-A0A9D2BM54-F1
#
_cell.length_a   1.000
_cell.length_b   1.000
_cell.length_c   1.000
_cell.angle_alpha   90.00
_cell.angle_beta   90.00
_cell.angle_gamma   90.00
#
_symmetry.space_group_name_H-M   'P 1'
#
loop_
_entity.id
_entity.type
_entity.pdbx_description
1 polymer ?
#
loop_
_entity_poly.entity_id
_entity_poly.type
_entity_poly.pdbx_seq_one_letter_code
_entity_poly.pdbx_strand_id
1 'polypeptide(L)'
;MGEKLYYVYKVIKESQEPISGKDIVTALKEYGIKVDIKTVYSLIERINDFYQCLTGKQLIKTIRRKGFIVAGDYFEDGELQFLVDNVISNSNLDQKAANKLVNKLLLLSSNNQKDRLYIEKGQHQDLTFDLLVNLTTIIKAINNQRNIAFKYVSYDIRDNHLIEVYHTNGNLNEETYVVSPYQIIVRNSIYYLVGYFNKRKDSLSVYRIDRMRLVMNYRGRYE
;
A
#
# COMPACT_ATOMS: atom_id res chain seq x y z
N MET A 1 24.05 -15.56 5.30
CA MET A 1 23.05 -16.34 6.08
C MET A 1 21.62 -16.04 5.62
N GLY A 2 21.25 -14.76 5.41
CA GLY A 2 19.89 -14.39 4.96
C GLY A 2 19.48 -14.94 3.59
N GLU A 3 20.41 -15.06 2.63
CA GLU A 3 20.12 -15.59 1.30
C GLU A 3 19.54 -17.03 1.34
N LYS A 4 20.17 -17.93 2.09
CA LYS A 4 19.71 -19.33 2.23
C LYS A 4 18.30 -19.39 2.84
N LEU A 5 18.02 -18.52 3.80
CA LEU A 5 16.72 -18.43 4.47
C LEU A 5 15.62 -17.99 3.50
N TYR A 6 15.92 -16.99 2.67
CA TYR A 6 15.02 -16.54 1.60
C TYR A 6 14.71 -17.67 0.61
N TYR A 7 15.72 -18.38 0.11
CA TYR A 7 15.47 -19.43 -0.89
C TYR A 7 14.75 -20.66 -0.31
N VAL A 8 15.02 -21.04 0.96
CA VAL A 8 14.22 -22.08 1.64
C VAL A 8 12.76 -21.67 1.70
N TYR A 9 12.46 -20.44 2.14
CA TYR A 9 11.10 -19.92 2.16
C TYR A 9 10.47 -19.87 0.76
N LYS A 10 11.21 -19.36 -0.24
CA LYS A 10 10.76 -19.24 -1.63
C LYS A 10 10.33 -20.59 -2.20
N VAL A 11 11.18 -21.61 -2.08
CA VAL A 11 10.92 -22.96 -2.58
C VAL A 11 9.66 -23.56 -1.94
N ILE A 12 9.49 -23.41 -0.63
CA ILE A 12 8.30 -23.92 0.07
C ILE A 12 7.05 -23.13 -0.33
N LYS A 13 7.16 -21.81 -0.48
CA LYS A 13 6.05 -20.92 -0.87
C LYS A 13 5.54 -21.17 -2.29
N GLU A 14 6.45 -21.45 -3.22
CA GLU A 14 6.12 -21.70 -4.62
C GLU A 14 5.53 -23.11 -4.84
N SER A 15 5.69 -24.02 -3.89
CA SER A 15 5.10 -25.36 -3.94
C SER A 15 3.61 -25.33 -3.64
N GLN A 16 2.79 -25.92 -4.51
CA GLN A 16 1.34 -26.06 -4.29
C GLN A 16 1.02 -27.16 -3.27
N GLU A 17 1.84 -28.21 -3.23
CA GLU A 17 1.73 -29.35 -2.31
C GLU A 17 2.85 -29.30 -1.26
N PRO A 18 2.71 -30.00 -0.11
CA PRO A 18 3.79 -30.05 0.87
C PRO A 18 5.06 -30.67 0.27
N ILE A 19 6.19 -29.99 0.44
CA ILE A 19 7.48 -30.36 -0.12
C ILE A 19 8.40 -31.02 0.91
N SER A 20 9.04 -32.14 0.56
CA SER A 20 9.92 -32.84 1.49
C SER A 20 11.23 -32.08 1.72
N GLY A 21 11.88 -32.30 2.87
CA GLY A 21 13.19 -31.70 3.15
C GLY A 21 14.27 -32.07 2.10
N LYS A 22 14.16 -33.27 1.50
CA LYS A 22 15.08 -33.71 0.44
C LYS A 22 14.85 -32.95 -0.86
N ASP A 23 13.59 -32.71 -1.21
CA ASP A 23 13.23 -31.98 -2.43
C ASP A 23 13.59 -30.50 -2.30
N ILE A 24 13.46 -29.92 -1.11
CA ILE A 24 13.96 -28.57 -0.81
C ILE A 24 15.47 -28.50 -1.06
N VAL A 25 16.26 -29.46 -0.54
CA VAL A 25 17.71 -29.51 -0.80
C VAL A 25 18.02 -29.61 -2.29
N THR A 26 17.26 -30.40 -3.04
CA THR A 26 17.42 -30.55 -4.49
C THR A 26 17.12 -29.25 -5.22
N ALA A 27 15.98 -28.62 -4.94
CA ALA A 27 15.59 -27.33 -5.54
C ALA A 27 16.60 -26.21 -5.24
N LEU A 28 17.17 -26.18 -4.03
CA LEU A 28 18.20 -25.19 -3.67
C LEU A 28 19.48 -25.29 -4.51
N LYS A 29 19.81 -26.48 -5.05
CA LYS A 29 20.97 -26.65 -5.93
C LYS A 29 20.80 -25.92 -7.25
N GLU A 30 19.57 -25.79 -7.76
CA GLU A 30 19.28 -25.03 -8.99
C GLU A 30 19.58 -23.54 -8.82
N TYR A 31 19.47 -23.04 -7.59
CA TYR A 31 19.87 -21.68 -7.22
C TYR A 31 21.34 -21.56 -6.82
N GLY A 32 22.17 -22.60 -7.03
CA GLY A 32 23.58 -22.62 -6.64
C GLY A 32 23.82 -22.77 -5.14
N ILE A 33 22.79 -23.08 -4.35
CA ILE A 33 22.86 -23.14 -2.88
C ILE A 33 23.04 -24.60 -2.44
N LYS A 34 24.26 -24.92 -1.98
CA LYS A 34 24.57 -26.22 -1.39
C LYS A 34 24.37 -26.18 0.13
N VAL A 35 23.40 -26.94 0.62
CA VAL A 35 23.10 -27.12 2.05
C VAL A 35 22.76 -28.58 2.33
N ASP A 36 23.01 -29.03 3.56
CA ASP A 36 22.51 -30.31 4.04
C ASP A 36 21.07 -30.19 4.58
N ILE A 37 20.43 -31.34 4.78
CA ILE A 37 19.03 -31.40 5.22
C ILE A 37 18.81 -30.86 6.63
N LYS A 38 19.80 -30.97 7.54
CA LYS A 38 19.70 -30.41 8.91
C LYS A 38 19.74 -28.88 8.85
N THR A 39 20.56 -28.32 7.96
CA THR A 39 20.56 -26.88 7.70
C THR A 39 19.19 -26.40 7.20
N VAL A 40 18.53 -27.15 6.31
CA VAL A 40 17.15 -26.80 5.88
C VAL A 40 16.18 -26.78 7.06
N TYR A 41 16.19 -27.81 7.92
CA TYR A 41 15.32 -27.85 9.10
C TYR A 41 15.58 -26.68 10.06
N SER A 42 16.84 -26.37 10.34
CA SER A 42 17.19 -25.23 11.20
C SER A 42 16.78 -23.88 10.58
N LEU A 43 16.84 -23.74 9.25
CA LEU A 43 16.35 -22.54 8.58
C LEU A 43 14.83 -22.41 8.66
N ILE A 44 14.09 -23.52 8.53
CA ILE A 44 12.63 -23.55 8.71
C ILE A 44 12.24 -23.17 10.14
N GLU A 45 12.93 -23.72 11.15
CA GLU A 45 12.72 -23.34 12.55
C GLU A 45 12.94 -21.83 12.75
N ARG A 46 14.05 -21.28 12.25
CA ARG A 46 14.32 -19.83 12.35
C ARG A 46 13.27 -18.97 11.64
N ILE A 47 12.75 -19.41 10.49
CA ILE A 47 11.65 -18.73 9.80
C ILE A 47 10.40 -18.72 10.68
N ASN A 48 10.08 -19.86 11.28
CA ASN A 48 8.93 -19.99 12.17
C ASN A 48 9.10 -19.20 13.46
N ASP A 49 10.28 -19.20 14.10
CA ASP A 49 10.56 -18.43 15.31
C ASP A 49 10.37 -16.92 15.06
N PHE A 50 10.90 -16.43 13.93
CA PHE A 50 10.72 -15.04 13.52
C PHE A 50 9.25 -14.72 13.27
N TYR A 51 8.55 -15.55 12.49
CA TYR A 51 7.14 -15.33 12.18
C TYR A 51 6.24 -15.44 13.41
N GLN A 52 6.57 -16.33 14.34
CA GLN A 52 5.85 -16.48 15.61
C GLN A 52 6.06 -15.26 16.51
N CYS A 53 7.26 -14.68 16.55
CA CYS A 53 7.52 -13.42 17.25
C CYS A 53 6.68 -12.27 16.68
N LEU A 54 6.45 -12.25 15.36
CA LEU A 54 5.67 -11.20 14.70
C LEU A 54 4.14 -11.40 14.78
N THR A 55 3.66 -12.65 14.69
CA THR A 55 2.23 -12.95 14.44
C THR A 55 1.59 -13.87 15.47
N GLY A 56 2.39 -14.47 16.37
CA GLY A 56 1.93 -15.50 17.30
C GLY A 56 1.60 -16.85 16.64
N LYS A 57 1.81 -17.02 15.33
CA LYS A 57 1.50 -18.23 14.55
C LYS A 57 2.77 -18.83 13.94
N GLN A 58 2.70 -20.07 13.44
CA GLN A 58 3.75 -20.67 12.60
C GLN A 58 3.43 -20.45 11.12
N LEU A 59 4.44 -20.05 10.33
CA LEU A 59 4.30 -19.80 8.89
C LEU A 59 4.31 -21.11 8.11
N ILE A 60 5.32 -21.92 8.38
CA ILE A 60 5.59 -23.20 7.72
C ILE A 60 5.10 -24.31 8.63
N LYS A 61 4.10 -25.06 8.17
CA LYS A 61 3.56 -26.23 8.88
C LYS A 61 4.17 -27.51 8.33
N THR A 62 4.41 -28.46 9.23
CA THR A 62 4.81 -29.81 8.87
C THR A 62 3.58 -30.68 8.69
N ILE A 63 3.40 -31.22 7.48
CA ILE A 63 2.37 -32.20 7.17
C ILE A 63 2.98 -33.60 7.29
N ARG A 64 2.43 -34.40 8.22
CA ARG A 64 2.94 -35.75 8.52
C ARG A 64 3.12 -36.55 7.23
N ARG A 65 4.32 -37.09 7.03
CA ARG A 65 4.75 -37.88 5.85
C ARG A 65 4.75 -37.16 4.48
N LYS A 66 4.26 -35.91 4.37
CA LYS A 66 4.26 -35.16 3.11
C LYS A 66 5.37 -34.11 3.04
N GLY A 67 5.71 -33.46 4.16
CA GLY A 67 6.78 -32.46 4.21
C GLY A 67 6.33 -31.13 4.79
N PHE A 68 6.76 -30.04 4.20
CA PHE A 68 6.54 -28.67 4.67
C PHE A 68 5.69 -27.88 3.69
N ILE A 69 4.79 -27.05 4.21
CA ILE A 69 3.97 -26.14 3.40
C ILE A 69 3.83 -24.80 4.12
N VAL A 70 3.77 -23.70 3.36
CA VAL A 70 3.35 -22.41 3.92
C VAL A 70 1.84 -22.48 4.14
N ALA A 71 1.41 -22.48 5.41
CA ALA A 71 0.01 -22.64 5.79
C ALA A 71 -0.43 -21.63 6.85
N GLY A 72 0.32 -20.54 6.98
CA GLY A 72 -0.13 -19.29 7.57
C GLY A 72 -0.17 -18.22 6.47
N ASP A 73 -1.38 -17.79 6.10
CA ASP A 73 -1.53 -16.56 5.33
C ASP A 73 -1.52 -15.37 6.30
N TYR A 74 -0.97 -14.23 5.85
CA TYR A 74 -0.98 -13.01 6.65
C TYR A 74 -2.39 -12.42 6.80
N PHE A 75 -3.26 -12.71 5.83
CA PHE A 75 -4.67 -12.34 5.79
C PHE A 75 -5.50 -13.59 5.59
N GLU A 76 -6.69 -13.64 6.18
CA GLU A 76 -7.73 -14.58 5.76
C GLU A 76 -8.24 -14.19 4.36
N ASP A 77 -8.82 -15.16 3.64
CA ASP A 77 -9.24 -14.95 2.25
C ASP A 77 -10.22 -13.77 2.12
N GLY A 78 -11.16 -13.63 3.07
CA GLY A 78 -12.10 -12.52 3.11
C GLY A 78 -11.45 -11.16 3.41
N GLU A 79 -10.44 -11.13 4.29
CA GLU A 79 -9.71 -9.90 4.59
C GLU A 79 -8.93 -9.41 3.38
N LEU A 80 -8.24 -10.32 2.70
CA LEU A 80 -7.47 -9.99 1.52
C LEU A 80 -8.37 -9.58 0.34
N GLN A 81 -9.45 -10.32 0.10
CA GLN A 81 -10.45 -9.96 -0.92
C GLN A 81 -10.99 -8.55 -0.66
N PHE A 82 -11.40 -8.26 0.57
CA PHE A 82 -11.88 -6.92 0.95
C PHE A 82 -10.84 -5.83 0.68
N LEU A 83 -9.57 -6.05 1.03
CA LEU A 83 -8.50 -5.08 0.79
C LEU A 83 -8.25 -4.88 -0.72
N VAL A 84 -8.22 -5.95 -1.50
CA VAL A 84 -8.03 -5.90 -2.95
C VAL A 84 -9.20 -5.17 -3.61
N ASP A 85 -10.44 -5.48 -3.24
CA ASP A 85 -11.64 -4.85 -3.77
C ASP A 85 -11.67 -3.35 -3.49
N ASN A 86 -11.29 -2.93 -2.27
CA ASN A 86 -11.22 -1.52 -1.90
C ASN A 86 -10.16 -0.75 -2.69
N VAL A 87 -9.07 -1.41 -3.11
CA VAL A 87 -8.02 -0.77 -3.94
C VAL A 87 -8.49 -0.67 -5.39
N ILE A 88 -9.06 -1.75 -5.94
CA ILE A 88 -9.51 -1.83 -7.33
C ILE A 88 -10.73 -0.94 -7.61
N SER A 89 -11.65 -0.83 -6.65
CA SER A 89 -12.84 0.02 -6.79
C SER A 89 -12.59 1.51 -6.51
N ASN A 90 -11.38 1.89 -6.09
CA ASN A 90 -11.10 3.28 -5.71
C ASN A 90 -10.90 4.18 -6.93
N SER A 91 -11.91 5.01 -7.23
CA SER A 91 -11.89 5.97 -8.33
C SER A 91 -10.84 7.08 -8.21
N ASN A 92 -10.23 7.26 -7.03
CA ASN A 92 -9.16 8.25 -6.81
C ASN A 92 -7.75 7.65 -6.98
N LEU A 93 -7.65 6.38 -7.36
CA LEU A 93 -6.39 5.74 -7.76
C LEU A 93 -6.36 5.60 -9.28
N ASP A 94 -5.22 5.90 -9.89
CA ASP A 94 -4.98 5.52 -11.28
C ASP A 94 -4.71 4.00 -11.38
N GLN A 95 -4.80 3.46 -12.59
CA GLN A 95 -4.64 2.01 -12.82
C GLN A 95 -3.27 1.50 -12.35
N LYS A 96 -2.23 2.31 -12.53
CA LYS A 96 -0.85 1.93 -12.24
C LYS A 96 -0.62 1.85 -10.73
N ALA A 97 -1.14 2.80 -9.98
CA ALA A 97 -1.10 2.88 -8.52
C ALA A 97 -1.92 1.76 -7.90
N ALA A 98 -3.15 1.53 -8.40
CA ALA A 98 -4.01 0.42 -7.96
C ALA A 98 -3.32 -0.93 -8.16
N ASN A 99 -2.85 -1.21 -9.39
CA ASN A 99 -2.13 -2.47 -9.70
C ASN A 99 -0.88 -2.65 -8.83
N LYS A 100 -0.10 -1.58 -8.62
CA LYS A 100 1.09 -1.62 -7.76
C LYS A 100 0.74 -1.96 -6.31
N LEU A 101 -0.37 -1.43 -5.79
CA LEU A 101 -0.80 -1.68 -4.41
C LEU A 101 -1.39 -3.09 -4.26
N VAL A 102 -2.24 -3.54 -5.19
CA VAL A 102 -2.73 -4.93 -5.25
C VAL A 102 -1.56 -5.90 -5.29
N ASN A 103 -0.57 -5.68 -6.15
CA ASN A 103 0.61 -6.55 -6.22
C ASN A 103 1.37 -6.62 -4.88
N LYS A 104 1.48 -5.50 -4.14
CA LYS A 104 2.08 -5.49 -2.80
C LYS A 104 1.28 -6.31 -1.79
N LEU A 105 -0.05 -6.23 -1.82
CA LEU A 105 -0.92 -7.04 -0.96
C LEU A 105 -0.74 -8.54 -1.28
N LEU A 106 -0.77 -8.91 -2.57
CA LEU A 106 -0.60 -10.29 -3.02
C LEU A 106 0.78 -10.88 -2.70
N LEU A 107 1.81 -10.07 -2.47
CA LEU A 107 3.11 -10.57 -1.99
C LEU A 107 3.02 -11.22 -0.61
N LEU A 108 2.05 -10.81 0.21
CA LEU A 108 1.81 -11.35 1.55
C LEU A 108 0.98 -12.64 1.54
N SER A 109 0.59 -13.11 0.36
CA SER A 109 -0.24 -14.32 0.17
C SER A 109 0.55 -15.49 -0.40
N SER A 110 0.10 -16.71 -0.08
CA SER A 110 0.50 -17.93 -0.78
C SER A 110 -0.06 -17.97 -2.21
N ASN A 111 0.51 -18.81 -3.08
CA ASN A 111 -0.05 -19.00 -4.43
C ASN A 111 -1.46 -19.60 -4.37
N ASN A 112 -1.68 -20.58 -3.47
CA ASN A 112 -2.98 -21.20 -3.25
C ASN A 112 -4.05 -20.18 -2.78
N GLN A 113 -3.67 -19.17 -1.99
CA GLN A 113 -4.61 -18.09 -1.63
C GLN A 113 -4.96 -17.23 -2.83
N LYS A 114 -3.97 -16.84 -3.66
CA LYS A 114 -4.22 -16.02 -4.86
C LYS A 114 -5.19 -16.68 -5.83
N ASP A 115 -5.07 -17.99 -6.03
CA ASP A 115 -5.92 -18.76 -6.96
C ASP A 115 -7.40 -18.82 -6.50
N ARG A 116 -7.68 -18.51 -5.22
CA ARG A 116 -9.02 -18.47 -4.64
C ARG A 116 -9.64 -17.07 -4.63
N LEU A 117 -8.86 -16.02 -4.94
CA LEU A 117 -9.34 -14.63 -4.96
C LEU A 117 -10.05 -14.31 -6.29
N TYR A 118 -11.09 -13.51 -6.21
CA TYR A 118 -11.80 -12.96 -7.37
C TYR A 118 -11.27 -11.56 -7.64
N ILE A 119 -10.25 -11.45 -8.50
CA ILE A 119 -9.63 -10.16 -8.83
C ILE A 119 -10.18 -9.66 -10.15
N GLU A 120 -11.13 -8.74 -10.08
CA GLU A 120 -11.63 -8.04 -11.27
C GLU A 120 -10.58 -7.10 -11.85
N LYS A 121 -10.63 -6.86 -13.17
CA LYS A 121 -9.86 -5.78 -13.76
C LYS A 121 -10.56 -4.46 -13.45
N GLY A 122 -9.96 -3.67 -12.54
CA GLY A 122 -10.39 -2.29 -12.33
C GLY A 122 -10.34 -1.51 -13.63
N GLN A 123 -11.33 -0.62 -13.84
CA GLN A 123 -11.30 0.38 -14.89
C GLN A 123 -11.01 1.73 -14.25
N HIS A 124 -9.75 2.11 -14.23
CA HIS A 124 -9.35 3.41 -13.71
C HIS A 124 -9.14 4.39 -14.85
N GLN A 125 -9.58 5.62 -14.66
CA GLN A 125 -9.32 6.72 -15.58
C GLN A 125 -7.93 7.31 -15.31
N ASP A 126 -7.35 7.96 -16.31
CA ASP A 126 -6.16 8.77 -16.10
C ASP A 126 -6.51 9.96 -15.20
N LEU A 127 -5.75 10.11 -14.11
CA LEU A 127 -5.97 11.16 -13.13
C LEU A 127 -4.97 12.29 -13.32
N THR A 128 -5.42 13.53 -13.11
CA THR A 128 -4.57 14.73 -13.11
C THR A 128 -3.81 14.92 -11.80
N PHE A 129 -3.96 13.99 -10.85
CA PHE A 129 -3.34 14.00 -9.53
C PHE A 129 -2.94 12.59 -9.09
N ASP A 130 -2.02 12.50 -8.13
CA ASP A 130 -1.65 11.25 -7.46
C ASP A 130 -2.07 11.33 -5.99
N LEU A 131 -3.14 10.61 -5.64
CA LEU A 131 -3.69 10.58 -4.28
C LEU A 131 -2.64 10.12 -3.25
N LEU A 132 -1.87 9.08 -3.58
CA LEU A 132 -0.94 8.45 -2.63
C LEU A 132 0.26 9.36 -2.36
N VAL A 133 0.74 10.07 -3.38
CA VAL A 133 1.79 11.09 -3.24
C VAL A 133 1.27 12.27 -2.41
N ASN A 134 0.06 12.77 -2.73
CA ASN A 134 -0.56 13.86 -1.97
C ASN A 134 -0.70 13.48 -0.48
N LEU A 135 -1.25 12.30 -0.18
CA LEU A 135 -1.38 11.78 1.19
C LEU A 135 -0.01 11.68 1.87
N THR A 136 1.00 11.13 1.19
CA THR A 136 2.35 11.00 1.74
C THR A 136 2.93 12.37 2.12
N THR A 137 2.77 13.38 1.26
CA THR A 137 3.25 14.74 1.51
C THR A 137 2.53 15.37 2.70
N ILE A 138 1.19 15.26 2.75
CA ILE A 138 0.38 15.82 3.85
C ILE A 138 0.70 15.14 5.18
N ILE A 139 0.78 13.81 5.22
CA ILE A 139 1.13 13.04 6.44
C ILE A 139 2.50 13.49 6.96
N LYS A 140 3.48 13.63 6.07
CA LYS A 140 4.82 14.12 6.46
C LYS A 140 4.76 15.57 6.98
N ALA A 141 3.96 16.42 6.38
CA ALA A 141 3.83 17.80 6.81
C ALA A 141 3.21 17.92 8.21
N ILE A 142 2.12 17.17 8.48
CA ILE A 142 1.50 17.08 9.80
C ILE A 142 2.51 16.62 10.85
N ASN A 143 3.21 15.50 10.60
CA ASN A 143 4.18 14.94 11.55
C ASN A 143 5.37 15.87 11.83
N ASN A 144 5.77 16.67 10.85
CA ASN A 144 6.88 17.62 11.00
C ASN A 144 6.41 19.03 11.38
N GLN A 145 5.12 19.23 11.66
CA GLN A 145 4.53 20.54 11.98
C GLN A 145 4.87 21.60 10.92
N ARG A 146 4.82 21.21 9.64
CA ARG A 146 5.09 22.10 8.51
C ARG A 146 3.84 22.41 7.73
N ASN A 147 3.79 23.62 7.18
CA ASN A 147 2.77 24.01 6.23
C ASN A 147 2.95 23.29 4.89
N ILE A 148 1.86 23.17 4.14
CA ILE A 148 1.86 22.69 2.77
C ILE A 148 1.38 23.79 1.83
N ALA A 149 1.85 23.74 0.59
CA ALA A 149 1.31 24.53 -0.51
C ALA A 149 0.66 23.61 -1.55
N PHE A 150 -0.45 24.03 -2.15
CA PHE A 150 -1.13 23.32 -3.22
C PHE A 150 -2.00 24.27 -4.06
N LYS A 151 -2.31 23.87 -5.28
CA LYS A 151 -3.39 24.48 -6.07
C LYS A 151 -4.68 23.71 -5.85
N TYR A 152 -5.79 24.42 -5.73
CA TYR A 152 -7.09 23.79 -5.48
C TYR A 152 -8.00 23.94 -6.68
N VAL A 153 -8.61 22.85 -7.14
CA VAL A 153 -9.44 22.85 -8.36
C VAL A 153 -10.92 22.64 -8.08
N SER A 154 -11.75 23.19 -8.96
CA SER A 154 -13.16 22.87 -9.15
C SER A 154 -13.38 22.41 -10.60
N TYR A 155 -14.61 22.02 -10.91
CA TYR A 155 -15.00 21.62 -12.25
C TYR A 155 -16.15 22.52 -12.72
N ASP A 156 -15.93 23.18 -13.85
CA ASP A 156 -16.96 23.92 -14.58
C ASP A 156 -17.51 23.05 -15.71
N ILE A 157 -18.73 23.37 -16.16
CA ILE A 157 -19.29 22.78 -17.38
C ILE A 157 -19.18 23.83 -18.48
N ARG A 158 -18.46 23.51 -19.57
CA ARG A 158 -18.44 24.33 -20.79
C ARG A 158 -18.65 23.40 -21.98
N ASP A 159 -19.53 23.80 -22.89
CA ASP A 159 -19.87 23.02 -24.09
C ASP A 159 -20.22 21.54 -23.78
N ASN A 160 -20.97 21.29 -22.70
CA ASN A 160 -21.31 19.96 -22.17
C ASN A 160 -20.12 19.07 -21.76
N HIS A 161 -18.92 19.64 -21.60
CA HIS A 161 -17.74 18.95 -21.08
C HIS A 161 -17.37 19.49 -19.70
N LEU A 162 -16.94 18.58 -18.81
CA LEU A 162 -16.36 18.95 -17.52
C LEU A 162 -14.94 19.47 -17.74
N ILE A 163 -14.68 20.70 -17.30
CA ILE A 163 -13.37 21.35 -17.39
C ILE A 163 -12.86 21.65 -15.99
N GLU A 164 -11.64 21.20 -15.71
CA GLU A 164 -10.93 21.52 -14.47
C GLU A 164 -10.51 23.00 -14.47
N VAL A 165 -10.85 23.73 -13.41
CA VAL A 165 -10.51 25.15 -13.22
C VAL A 165 -9.92 25.37 -11.82
N TYR A 166 -8.97 26.29 -11.69
CA TYR A 166 -8.40 26.63 -10.37
C TYR A 166 -9.30 27.57 -9.59
N HIS A 167 -9.42 27.33 -8.28
CA HIS A 167 -9.98 28.31 -7.37
C HIS A 167 -9.02 29.48 -7.14
N THR A 168 -9.53 30.71 -7.22
CA THR A 168 -8.74 31.96 -7.18
C THR A 168 -8.67 32.62 -5.79
N ASN A 169 -8.94 31.88 -4.72
CA ASN A 169 -8.95 32.39 -3.34
C ASN A 169 -7.68 32.06 -2.53
N GLY A 170 -6.59 31.63 -3.17
CA GLY A 170 -5.32 31.29 -2.53
C GLY A 170 -4.68 32.46 -1.76
N ASN A 171 -3.79 32.16 -0.82
CA ASN A 171 -3.15 33.13 0.09
C ASN A 171 -1.66 33.36 -0.20
N LEU A 172 -1.04 32.56 -1.07
CA LEU A 172 0.31 32.81 -1.59
C LEU A 172 0.24 33.55 -2.92
N ASN A 173 -0.65 33.11 -3.80
CA ASN A 173 -1.13 33.81 -5.00
C ASN A 173 -2.61 33.41 -5.22
N GLU A 174 -3.25 33.91 -6.27
CA GLU A 174 -4.68 33.65 -6.52
C GLU A 174 -5.01 32.15 -6.53
N GLU A 175 -4.18 31.30 -7.14
CA GLU A 175 -4.47 29.87 -7.28
C GLU A 175 -3.86 28.98 -6.19
N THR A 176 -2.91 29.50 -5.41
CA THR A 176 -2.08 28.69 -4.51
C THR A 176 -2.42 28.94 -3.05
N TYR A 177 -2.79 27.85 -2.38
CA TYR A 177 -3.15 27.78 -0.97
C TYR A 177 -1.97 27.29 -0.18
N VAL A 178 -1.64 28.02 0.89
CA VAL A 178 -0.72 27.62 1.96
C VAL A 178 -1.56 27.42 3.21
N VAL A 179 -1.58 26.19 3.71
CA VAL A 179 -2.36 25.81 4.89
C VAL A 179 -1.46 25.12 5.91
N SER A 180 -1.80 25.29 7.17
CA SER A 180 -1.24 24.48 8.25
C SER A 180 -2.11 23.22 8.40
N PRO A 181 -1.62 22.04 8.00
CA PRO A 181 -2.44 20.83 8.01
C PRO A 181 -2.58 20.30 9.44
N TYR A 182 -3.80 19.96 9.84
CA TYR A 182 -4.09 19.44 11.18
C TYR A 182 -4.35 17.93 11.16
N GLN A 183 -5.29 17.46 10.33
CA GLN A 183 -5.67 16.06 10.28
C GLN A 183 -6.24 15.68 8.91
N ILE A 184 -6.07 14.41 8.53
CA ILE A 184 -6.77 13.80 7.40
C ILE A 184 -7.99 13.03 7.93
N ILE A 185 -9.14 13.22 7.28
CA ILE A 185 -10.36 12.45 7.53
C ILE A 185 -10.80 11.76 6.24
N VAL A 186 -11.47 10.61 6.37
CA VAL A 186 -12.04 9.87 5.25
C VAL A 186 -13.54 9.77 5.43
N ARG A 187 -14.31 10.11 4.39
CA ARG A 187 -15.75 9.84 4.31
C ARG A 187 -16.12 9.42 2.90
N ASN A 188 -16.91 8.35 2.77
CA ASN A 188 -17.35 7.78 1.50
C ASN A 188 -16.18 7.59 0.51
N SER A 189 -15.07 7.02 0.97
CA SER A 189 -13.85 6.79 0.20
C SER A 189 -13.13 8.04 -0.33
N ILE A 190 -13.55 9.23 0.10
CA ILE A 190 -12.91 10.50 -0.24
C ILE A 190 -12.09 10.97 0.96
N TYR A 191 -10.86 11.39 0.68
CA TYR A 191 -9.93 11.93 1.66
C TYR A 191 -10.07 13.46 1.73
N TYR A 192 -10.13 13.97 2.96
CA TYR A 192 -10.19 15.41 3.23
C TYR A 192 -9.08 15.82 4.18
N LEU A 193 -8.44 16.93 3.88
CA LEU A 193 -7.53 17.63 4.77
C LEU A 193 -8.31 18.68 5.57
N VAL A 194 -8.22 18.60 6.90
CA VAL A 194 -8.60 19.67 7.82
C VAL A 194 -7.35 20.47 8.15
N GLY A 195 -7.40 21.79 8.01
CA GLY A 195 -6.25 22.65 8.30
C GLY A 195 -6.61 24.12 8.51
N TYR A 196 -5.67 24.84 9.11
CA TYR A 196 -5.78 26.29 9.30
C TYR A 196 -5.39 27.03 8.02
N PHE A 197 -6.23 27.98 7.63
CA PHE A 197 -6.04 28.83 6.46
C PHE A 197 -6.16 30.29 6.89
N ASN A 198 -5.08 31.05 6.80
CA ASN A 198 -4.95 32.37 7.41
C ASN A 198 -5.97 33.43 6.92
N LYS A 199 -6.60 33.25 5.75
CA LYS A 199 -7.70 34.11 5.28
C LYS A 199 -9.02 33.87 6.03
N ARG A 200 -9.14 32.79 6.81
CA ARG A 200 -10.32 32.42 7.61
C ARG A 200 -9.89 32.14 9.05
N LYS A 201 -9.45 33.18 9.76
CA LYS A 201 -8.77 33.06 11.06
C LYS A 201 -9.60 32.35 12.15
N ASP A 202 -10.91 32.49 12.13
CA ASP A 202 -11.80 31.97 13.18
C ASP A 202 -12.36 30.56 12.89
N SER A 203 -11.83 29.86 11.88
CA SER A 203 -12.34 28.55 11.49
C SER A 203 -11.28 27.65 10.86
N LEU A 204 -11.47 26.34 10.99
CA LEU A 204 -10.72 25.36 10.21
C LEU A 204 -11.35 25.22 8.82
N SER A 205 -10.49 25.10 7.82
CA SER A 205 -10.89 24.83 6.44
C SER A 205 -10.75 23.35 6.12
N VAL A 206 -11.67 22.84 5.30
CA VAL A 206 -11.69 21.44 4.86
C VAL A 206 -11.47 21.41 3.36
N TYR A 207 -10.51 20.62 2.90
CA TYR A 207 -10.12 20.48 1.50
C TYR A 207 -10.17 19.01 1.07
N ARG A 208 -10.92 18.72 0.01
CA ARG A 208 -10.85 17.43 -0.68
C ARG A 208 -9.48 17.19 -1.30
N ILE A 209 -8.80 16.10 -0.93
CA ILE A 209 -7.43 15.82 -1.39
C ILE A 209 -7.37 15.44 -2.88
N ASP A 210 -8.43 14.84 -3.41
CA ASP A 210 -8.60 14.58 -4.85
C ASP A 210 -8.68 15.86 -5.70
N ARG A 211 -8.93 17.02 -5.08
CA ARG A 211 -8.95 18.33 -5.73
C ARG A 211 -7.69 19.16 -5.51
N MET A 212 -6.66 18.56 -4.91
CA MET A 212 -5.38 19.22 -4.70
C MET A 212 -4.42 18.85 -5.84
N ARG A 213 -3.82 19.87 -6.45
CA ARG A 213 -2.75 19.73 -7.47
C ARG A 213 -1.46 20.29 -6.90
N LEU A 214 -0.34 19.70 -7.33
CA LEU A 214 1.02 20.18 -7.00
C LEU A 214 1.25 20.33 -5.48
N VAL A 215 0.82 19.34 -4.69
CA VAL A 215 0.97 19.38 -3.22
C VAL A 215 2.44 19.25 -2.84
N MET A 216 2.95 20.23 -2.09
CA MET A 216 4.35 20.28 -1.68
C MET A 216 4.49 20.81 -0.25
N ASN A 217 5.56 20.40 0.44
CA ASN A 217 5.93 21.01 1.71
C ASN A 217 6.33 22.47 1.48
N TYR A 218 5.83 23.36 2.31
CA TYR A 218 6.11 24.78 2.24
C TYR A 218 7.00 25.21 3.41
N ARG A 219 8.16 25.79 3.08
CA ARG A 219 9.06 26.44 4.05
C ARG A 219 8.85 27.94 3.92
N GLY A 220 8.20 28.56 4.90
CA GLY A 220 7.93 30.00 4.90
C GLY A 220 7.51 30.50 6.27
N ARG A 221 7.29 31.81 6.41
CA ARG A 221 7.18 32.58 7.68
C ARG A 221 6.11 32.15 8.70
N TYR A 222 5.34 31.09 8.42
CA TYR A 222 4.28 30.59 9.30
C TYR A 222 4.65 29.23 9.94
N GLU A 223 5.94 28.90 10.02
CA GLU A 223 6.48 27.86 10.90
C GLU A 223 6.41 28.31 12.37
#